data_AF-A0A1S1GVJ9-F1
#
_entry.id   AF-A0A1S1GVJ9-F1
#
_cell.length_a   1.000
_cell.length_b   1.000
_cell.length_c   1.000
_cell.angle_alpha   90.00
_cell.angle_beta   90.00
_cell.angle_gamma   90.00
#
_symmetry.space_group_name_H-M   'P 1'
#
loop_
_entity.id
_entity.type
_entity.pdbx_description
1 polymer ?
#
loop_
_entity_poly.entity_id
_entity_poly.type
_entity_poly.pdbx_seq_one_letter_code
_entity_poly.pdbx_strand_id
1 'polypeptide(L)'
;MSLNKEQRRITAIELQKHFNQSTLSMEDIANKMSISVEEVEKVLNMNAPNGFFGNQLQRFIHLVWDIRDVINLNIKENGDTPEEYTYLKGEKEDYWFLQ
;
A
#
# COMPACT_ATOMS: atom_id res chain seq x y z
N MET A 1 12.05 5.72 -3.35
CA MET A 1 12.17 6.63 -2.18
C MET A 1 12.13 5.78 -0.92
N SER A 2 13.11 5.88 0.00
CA SER A 2 12.96 5.23 1.32
C SER A 2 12.29 6.22 2.28
N LEU A 3 11.03 5.98 2.62
CA LEU A 3 10.35 6.77 3.64
C LEU A 3 11.06 6.61 4.99
N ASN A 4 11.25 7.72 5.70
CA ASN A 4 11.74 7.72 7.08
C ASN A 4 10.66 7.19 8.05
N LYS A 5 11.01 7.01 9.33
CA LYS A 5 10.09 6.44 10.33
C LYS A 5 8.77 7.22 10.45
N GLU A 6 8.84 8.54 10.45
CA GLU A 6 7.65 9.39 10.59
C GLU A 6 6.80 9.38 9.32
N GLN A 7 7.44 9.41 8.15
CA GLN A 7 6.76 9.29 6.86
C GLN A 7 6.04 7.95 6.74
N ARG A 8 6.65 6.84 7.15
CA ARG A 8 5.99 5.52 7.19
C ARG A 8 4.79 5.51 8.13
N ARG A 9 4.91 6.14 9.30
CA ARG A 9 3.79 6.25 10.26
C ARG A 9 2.60 6.99 9.65
N ILE A 10 2.86 8.13 9.00
CA ILE A 10 1.81 8.91 8.32
C ILE A 10 1.19 8.09 7.19
N THR A 11 2.00 7.46 6.34
CA THR A 11 1.51 6.62 5.24
C THR A 11 0.70 5.42 5.73
N ALA A 12 1.08 4.77 6.85
CA ALA A 12 0.31 3.68 7.43
C ALA A 12 -1.09 4.15 7.89
N ILE A 13 -1.17 5.31 8.55
CA ILE A 13 -2.45 5.90 8.98
C ILE A 13 -3.32 6.21 7.76
N GLU A 14 -2.74 6.79 6.72
CA GLU A 14 -3.45 7.09 5.46
C GLU A 14 -3.96 5.80 4.79
N LEU A 15 -3.11 4.78 4.64
CA LEU A 15 -3.50 3.49 4.06
C LEU A 15 -4.64 2.82 4.84
N GLN A 16 -4.56 2.81 6.17
CA GLN A 16 -5.61 2.25 7.02
C GLN A 16 -6.92 3.04 6.92
N LYS A 17 -6.84 4.37 6.84
CA LYS A 17 -8.02 5.21 6.64
C LYS A 17 -8.72 4.88 5.30
N HIS A 18 -7.96 4.78 4.22
CA HIS A 18 -8.49 4.39 2.92
C HIS A 18 -9.03 2.96 2.92
N PHE A 19 -8.33 2.02 3.55
CA PHE A 19 -8.81 0.65 3.72
C PHE A 19 -10.17 0.62 4.44
N ASN A 20 -10.33 1.38 5.53
CA ASN A 20 -11.58 1.49 6.27
C ASN A 20 -12.71 2.20 5.49
N GLN A 21 -12.35 3.06 4.53
CA GLN A 21 -13.31 3.69 3.62
C GLN A 21 -13.71 2.73 2.48
N SER A 22 -12.80 1.86 2.06
CA SER A 22 -13.08 0.83 1.08
C SER A 22 -14.07 -0.20 1.63
N THR A 23 -14.72 -0.93 0.73
CA THR A 23 -15.62 -2.04 1.10
C THR A 23 -14.87 -3.38 1.18
N LEU A 24 -13.54 -3.37 1.09
CA LEU A 24 -12.71 -4.57 1.01
C LEU A 24 -12.36 -5.10 2.40
N SER A 25 -12.32 -6.43 2.53
CA SER A 25 -11.63 -7.11 3.62
C SER A 25 -10.15 -7.34 3.28
N MET A 26 -9.34 -7.70 4.29
CA MET A 26 -7.93 -8.06 4.02
C MET A 26 -7.86 -9.35 3.19
N GLU A 27 -8.81 -10.27 3.36
CA GLU A 27 -8.98 -11.49 2.59
C GLU A 27 -9.30 -11.20 1.13
N ASP A 28 -10.14 -10.20 0.83
CA ASP A 28 -10.44 -9.80 -0.54
C ASP A 28 -9.19 -9.30 -1.27
N ILE A 29 -8.39 -8.46 -0.60
CA ILE A 29 -7.12 -7.95 -1.15
C ILE A 29 -6.14 -9.10 -1.35
N ALA A 30 -5.99 -9.96 -0.34
CA ALA A 30 -5.09 -11.12 -0.38
C ALA A 30 -5.43 -12.06 -1.55
N ASN A 31 -6.71 -12.38 -1.73
CA ASN A 31 -7.20 -13.21 -2.82
C ASN A 31 -7.00 -12.53 -4.19
N LYS A 32 -7.35 -11.25 -4.31
CA LYS A 32 -7.21 -10.49 -5.56
C LYS A 32 -5.76 -10.41 -6.03
N MET A 33 -4.82 -10.32 -5.08
CA MET A 33 -3.39 -10.19 -5.37
C MET A 33 -2.62 -11.52 -5.29
N SER A 34 -3.29 -12.62 -4.93
CA SER A 34 -2.65 -13.93 -4.71
C SER A 34 -1.48 -13.87 -3.70
N ILE A 35 -1.66 -13.11 -2.61
CA ILE A 35 -0.72 -12.97 -1.49
C ILE A 35 -1.36 -13.45 -0.19
N SER A 36 -0.57 -13.52 0.88
CA SER A 36 -1.11 -13.84 2.21
C SER A 36 -1.80 -12.64 2.87
N VAL A 37 -2.79 -12.90 3.73
CA VAL A 37 -3.41 -11.86 4.59
C VAL A 37 -2.37 -11.17 5.47
N GLU A 38 -1.35 -11.91 5.93
CA GLU A 38 -0.25 -11.36 6.71
C GLU A 38 0.59 -10.35 5.90
N GLU A 39 0.77 -10.57 4.59
CA GLU A 39 1.43 -9.59 3.72
C GLU A 39 0.59 -8.31 3.58
N VAL A 40 -0.75 -8.44 3.47
CA VAL A 40 -1.67 -7.28 3.45
C VAL A 40 -1.56 -6.49 4.74
N GLU A 41 -1.64 -7.16 5.90
CA GLU A 41 -1.52 -6.53 7.21
C GLU A 41 -0.17 -5.81 7.37
N LYS A 42 0.94 -6.43 6.94
CA LYS A 42 2.26 -5.80 6.99
C LYS A 42 2.31 -4.52 6.15
N VAL A 43 1.70 -4.51 4.97
CA VAL A 43 1.65 -3.34 4.10
C VAL A 43 0.78 -2.24 4.71
N LEU A 44 -0.42 -2.55 5.20
CA LEU A 44 -1.30 -1.57 5.84
C LEU A 44 -0.66 -0.92 7.08
N ASN A 45 0.22 -1.65 7.76
CA ASN A 45 1.00 -1.13 8.90
C ASN A 45 2.35 -0.53 8.52
N MET A 46 2.73 -0.50 7.23
CA MET A 46 4.05 -0.09 6.74
C MET A 46 5.22 -0.82 7.44
N ASN A 47 4.98 -2.07 7.84
CA ASN A 47 5.94 -2.96 8.50
C ASN A 47 6.87 -3.59 7.45
N ALA A 48 7.84 -2.80 6.99
CA ALA A 48 8.85 -3.27 6.05
C ALA A 48 9.67 -4.45 6.63
N PRO A 49 10.09 -5.42 5.81
CA PRO A 49 10.90 -6.53 6.26
C PRO A 49 12.24 -6.04 6.83
N ASN A 50 12.58 -6.51 8.03
CA ASN A 50 13.88 -6.25 8.64
C ASN A 50 14.89 -7.25 8.08
N GLY A 51 15.61 -6.87 7.02
CA GLY A 51 16.61 -7.75 6.43
C GLY A 51 17.57 -7.06 5.46
N PHE A 52 18.82 -7.50 5.47
CA PHE A 52 19.92 -7.11 4.57
C PHE A 52 19.74 -7.60 3.11
N PHE A 53 18.55 -8.12 2.75
CA PHE A 53 18.25 -8.63 1.42
C PHE A 53 17.42 -7.61 0.64
N GLY A 54 18.10 -6.79 -0.16
CA GLY A 54 17.49 -5.68 -0.93
C GLY A 54 16.25 -6.09 -1.75
N ASN A 55 16.20 -7.34 -2.23
CA ASN A 55 15.06 -7.86 -3.00
C ASN A 55 13.75 -7.90 -2.20
N GLN A 56 13.81 -8.14 -0.88
CA GLN A 56 12.61 -8.18 -0.03
C GLN A 56 12.06 -6.77 0.21
N LEU A 57 12.93 -5.78 0.39
CA LEU A 57 12.52 -4.39 0.54
C LEU A 57 11.90 -3.87 -0.75
N GLN A 58 12.50 -4.17 -1.91
CA GLN A 58 11.93 -3.76 -3.20
C GLN A 58 10.55 -4.37 -3.39
N ARG A 59 10.40 -5.69 -3.21
CA ARG A 59 9.08 -6.36 -3.28
C ARG A 59 8.06 -5.73 -2.33
N PHE A 60 8.45 -5.42 -1.09
CA PHE A 60 7.58 -4.75 -0.14
C PHE A 60 7.13 -3.37 -0.65
N ILE A 61 8.03 -2.58 -1.23
CA ILE A 61 7.69 -1.28 -1.81
C ILE A 61 6.67 -1.46 -2.95
N HIS A 62 6.87 -2.41 -3.87
CA HIS A 62 5.87 -2.66 -4.94
C HIS A 62 4.52 -3.06 -4.37
N LEU A 63 4.48 -3.95 -3.35
CA LEU A 63 3.25 -4.36 -2.70
C LEU A 63 2.51 -3.20 -2.03
N VAL A 64 3.21 -2.22 -1.46
CA VAL A 64 2.59 -1.00 -0.92
C VAL A 64 1.83 -0.23 -2.01
N TRP A 65 2.44 -0.05 -3.18
CA TRP A 65 1.79 0.61 -4.32
C TRP A 65 0.61 -0.20 -4.85
N ASP A 66 0.80 -1.51 -5.04
CA ASP A 66 -0.25 -2.37 -5.57
C ASP A 66 -1.50 -2.42 -4.66
N ILE A 67 -1.30 -2.52 -3.34
CA ILE A 67 -2.42 -2.51 -2.37
C ILE A 67 -3.09 -1.13 -2.32
N ARG A 68 -2.32 -0.04 -2.32
CA ARG A 68 -2.85 1.33 -2.40
C ARG A 68 -3.76 1.48 -3.62
N ASP A 69 -3.33 1.02 -4.78
CA ASP A 69 -4.08 1.18 -6.03
C ASP A 69 -5.34 0.30 -6.04
N VAL A 70 -5.29 -0.92 -5.48
CA VAL A 70 -6.48 -1.77 -5.27
C VAL A 70 -7.52 -1.09 -4.37
N ILE A 71 -7.08 -0.50 -3.25
CA ILE A 71 -7.97 0.21 -2.31
C ILE A 71 -8.57 1.44 -3.00
N ASN A 72 -7.74 2.26 -3.64
CA ASN A 72 -8.18 3.48 -4.33
C ASN A 72 -9.15 3.17 -5.46
N LEU A 73 -8.93 2.09 -6.21
CA LEU A 73 -9.83 1.65 -7.27
C LEU A 73 -11.19 1.26 -6.68
N ASN A 74 -11.22 0.50 -5.59
CA ASN A 74 -12.48 0.11 -4.95
C ASN A 74 -13.26 1.33 -4.43
N ILE A 75 -12.60 2.31 -3.82
CA ILE A 75 -13.23 3.56 -3.39
C ILE A 75 -13.87 4.27 -4.60
N LYS A 76 -13.14 4.37 -5.72
CA LYS A 76 -13.65 4.97 -6.96
C LYS A 76 -14.82 4.19 -7.56
N GLU A 77 -14.76 2.86 -7.57
CA GLU A 77 -15.83 1.98 -8.07
C GLU A 77 -17.12 2.12 -7.27
N ASN A 78 -17.00 2.45 -5.97
CA ASN A 78 -18.13 2.72 -5.09
C ASN A 78 -18.66 4.16 -5.17
N GLY A 79 -18.11 5.00 -6.06
CA GLY A 79 -18.56 6.38 -6.30
C GLY A 79 -17.90 7.43 -5.41
N ASP A 80 -16.94 7.04 -4.57
CA ASP A 80 -16.19 7.94 -3.71
C ASP A 80 -14.85 8.36 -4.35
N THR A 81 -14.21 9.38 -3.79
CA THR A 81 -12.87 9.81 -4.19
C THR A 81 -11.88 9.53 -3.05
N PRO A 82 -10.81 8.75 -3.28
CA PRO A 82 -9.79 8.53 -2.26
C PRO A 82 -9.09 9.86 -1.94
N GLU A 83 -8.80 10.08 -0.66
CA GLU A 83 -8.04 11.25 -0.23
C GLU A 83 -6.59 11.18 -0.76
N GLU A 84 -5.97 12.34 -0.92
CA GLU A 84 -4.57 12.37 -1.34
C GLU A 84 -3.65 11.87 -0.23
N TYR A 85 -2.73 10.97 -0.58
CA TYR A 85 -1.65 10.56 0.31
C TYR A 85 -0.61 11.68 0.43
N THR A 86 -0.07 11.88 1.63
CA THR A 86 1.01 12.86 1.83
C THR A 86 2.30 12.44 1.12
N TYR A 87 2.59 11.13 1.08
CA TYR A 87 3.88 10.62 0.57
C TYR A 87 3.79 9.57 -0.54
N LEU A 88 2.63 8.94 -0.76
CA LEU A 88 2.38 8.03 -1.89
C LEU A 88 1.61 8.78 -2.99
N LYS A 89 2.26 9.76 -3.62
CA LYS A 89 1.65 10.65 -4.63
C LYS A 89 1.87 10.13 -6.04
N GLY A 90 0.99 10.52 -6.97
CA GLY A 90 1.13 10.15 -8.38
C GLY A 90 0.81 8.68 -8.66
N GLU A 91 1.24 8.23 -9.84
CA GLU A 91 1.06 6.87 -10.34
C GLU A 91 2.33 6.04 -10.13
N LYS A 92 2.19 4.72 -10.09
CA LYS A 92 3.32 3.80 -9.90
C LYS A 92 4.38 3.99 -10.99
N GLU A 93 3.96 4.30 -12.20
CA GLU A 93 4.79 4.50 -13.40
C GLU A 93 5.69 5.74 -13.30
N ASP A 94 5.35 6.71 -12.45
CA ASP A 94 6.14 7.93 -12.24
C ASP A 94 7.46 7.65 -11.49
N TYR A 95 7.60 6.46 -10.92
CA TYR A 95 8.74 6.09 -10.09
C TYR A 95 9.65 5.08 -10.80
N TRP A 96 10.81 5.56 -11.27
CA TRP A 96 11.83 4.75 -11.96
C TRP A 96 12.30 3.51 -11.18
N PHE A 97 12.20 3.50 -9.84
CA PHE A 97 12.59 2.38 -8.98
C PHE A 97 11.49 1.31 -8.82
N LEU A 98 10.32 1.52 -9.44
CA LEU A 98 9.21 0.57 -9.53
C LEU A 98 9.13 -0.12 -10.91
N GLN A 99 10.10 0.13 -11.79
CA GLN A 99 10.27 -0.52 -13.10
C GLN A 99 10.98 -1.88 -12.95
#